data_AF-A0A0R1UG22-F1
#
_entry.id   AF-A0A0R1UG22-F1
#
_cell.length_a   1.000
_cell.length_b   1.000
_cell.length_c   1.000
_cell.angle_alpha   90.00
_cell.angle_beta   90.00
_cell.angle_gamma   90.00
#
_symmetry.space_group_name_H-M   'P 1'
#
loop_
_entity.id
_entity.type
_entity.pdbx_description
1 polymer ?
#
loop_
_entity_poly.entity_id
_entity_poly.type
_entity_poly.pdbx_seq_one_letter_code
_entity_poly.pdbx_strand_id
1 'polypeptide(L)'
;MANQLNAKNPSSNFNKGRLSKWEHDTDEPRLSSLKQVADLFDVSIDYFFDGKESSKEENEAADVIAAHIDDDTPESEREQIINFIENLKKARK
;
A
#
# COMPACT_ATOMS: atom_id res chain seq x y z
N MET A 1 -8.30 -3.58 19.04
CA MET A 1 -7.12 -4.33 18.58
C MET A 1 -6.71 -5.48 19.50
N ALA A 2 -6.11 -5.26 20.69
CA ALA A 2 -5.60 -6.36 21.54
C ALA A 2 -6.64 -7.47 21.82
N ASN A 3 -7.87 -7.10 22.17
CA ASN A 3 -8.95 -8.07 22.41
C ASN A 3 -9.30 -8.89 21.15
N GLN A 4 -9.26 -8.28 19.96
CA GLN A 4 -9.53 -8.98 18.70
C GLN A 4 -8.41 -9.95 18.33
N LEU A 5 -7.16 -9.55 18.56
CA LEU A 5 -5.99 -10.43 18.35
C LEU A 5 -6.07 -11.66 19.25
N ASN A 6 -6.37 -11.47 20.54
CA ASN A 6 -6.49 -12.58 21.49
C ASN A 6 -7.74 -13.43 21.23
N ALA A 7 -8.83 -12.84 20.71
CA ALA A 7 -10.02 -13.59 20.32
C ALA A 7 -9.75 -14.52 19.11
N LYS A 8 -8.98 -14.05 18.12
CA LYS A 8 -8.60 -14.84 16.94
C LYS A 8 -7.48 -15.85 17.27
N ASN A 9 -6.61 -15.52 18.22
CA ASN A 9 -5.48 -16.34 18.64
C ASN A 9 -5.39 -16.43 20.18
N PRO A 10 -6.08 -17.38 20.82
CA PRO A 10 -6.16 -17.49 22.28
C PRO A 10 -4.81 -17.77 22.97
N SER A 11 -3.86 -18.36 22.24
CA SER A 11 -2.50 -18.61 22.74
C SER A 11 -1.61 -17.37 22.75
N SER A 12 -2.08 -16.26 22.19
CA SER A 12 -1.35 -15.01 22.14
C SER A 12 -1.69 -14.12 23.32
N ASN A 13 -0.67 -13.41 23.81
CA ASN A 13 -0.80 -12.50 24.95
C ASN A 13 -0.54 -11.06 24.48
N PHE A 14 -1.42 -10.55 23.61
CA PHE A 14 -1.41 -9.14 23.23
C PHE A 14 -2.06 -8.31 24.34
N ASN A 15 -1.40 -7.23 24.73
CA ASN A 15 -1.96 -6.25 25.65
C ASN A 15 -1.71 -4.84 25.10
N LYS A 16 -2.46 -3.86 25.61
CA LYS A 16 -2.43 -2.49 25.11
C LYS A 16 -1.03 -1.86 25.20
N GLY A 17 -0.29 -2.14 26.28
CA GLY A 17 1.06 -1.61 26.46
C GLY A 17 2.04 -2.15 25.44
N ARG A 18 1.96 -3.45 25.10
CA ARG A 18 2.83 -4.08 24.12
C ARG A 18 2.57 -3.57 22.71
N LEU A 19 1.30 -3.42 22.32
CA LEU A 19 0.94 -2.82 21.03
C LEU A 19 1.38 -1.35 20.96
N SER A 20 1.16 -0.60 22.04
CA SER A 20 1.59 0.80 22.12
C SER A 20 3.10 0.93 21.90
N LYS A 21 3.92 0.01 22.40
CA LYS A 21 5.37 0.07 22.17
C LYS A 21 5.74 -0.11 20.70
N TRP A 22 5.05 -1.00 19.99
CA TRP A 22 5.24 -1.20 18.55
C TRP A 22 4.78 0.02 17.75
N GLU A 23 3.67 0.65 18.13
CA GLU A 23 3.16 1.88 17.48
C GLU A 23 4.06 3.11 17.68
N HIS A 24 4.94 3.09 18.69
CA HIS A 24 5.86 4.19 19.00
C HIS A 24 7.33 3.82 18.70
N ASP A 25 7.57 2.76 17.94
CA ASP A 25 8.91 2.30 17.55
C ASP A 25 9.87 2.04 18.73
N THR A 26 9.31 1.72 19.91
CA THR A 26 10.07 1.49 21.14
C THR A 26 10.36 0.02 21.41
N ASP A 27 9.70 -0.88 20.68
CA ASP A 27 9.91 -2.33 20.72
C ASP A 27 9.51 -2.93 19.36
N GLU A 28 10.07 -4.07 19.01
CA GLU A 28 9.83 -4.70 17.70
C GLU A 28 8.97 -5.97 17.86
N PRO A 29 7.91 -6.15 17.05
CA PRO A 29 7.14 -7.37 17.06
C PRO A 29 7.97 -8.55 16.54
N ARG A 30 7.81 -9.71 17.19
CA ARG A 30 8.31 -10.98 16.60
C ARG A 30 7.50 -11.30 15.35
N LEU A 31 8.12 -12.00 14.39
CA LEU A 31 7.47 -12.42 13.14
C LEU A 31 6.13 -13.16 13.39
N SER A 32 6.08 -14.03 14.40
CA SER A 32 4.85 -14.75 14.77
C SER A 32 3.73 -13.85 15.29
N SER A 33 4.09 -12.74 15.94
CA SER A 33 3.12 -11.73 16.36
C SER A 33 2.66 -10.90 15.16
N LEU A 34 3.61 -10.49 14.30
CA LEU A 34 3.32 -9.69 13.11
C LEU A 34 2.39 -10.42 12.15
N LYS A 35 2.59 -11.73 11.96
CA LYS A 35 1.68 -12.57 11.16
C LYS A 35 0.24 -12.50 11.67
N GLN A 36 0.03 -12.53 12.97
CA GLN A 36 -1.32 -12.46 13.55
C GLN A 36 -1.96 -11.08 13.39
N VAL A 37 -1.15 -10.03 13.36
CA VAL A 37 -1.60 -8.67 13.04
C VAL A 37 -1.99 -8.59 11.57
N ALA A 38 -1.17 -9.14 10.66
CA ALA A 38 -1.47 -9.24 9.23
C ALA A 38 -2.80 -9.97 8.99
N ASP A 39 -2.96 -11.14 9.62
CA ASP A 39 -4.18 -11.95 9.55
C ASP A 39 -5.41 -11.21 10.11
N LEU A 40 -5.25 -10.30 11.07
CA LEU A 40 -6.36 -9.53 11.62
C LEU A 40 -6.85 -8.46 10.64
N PHE A 41 -5.94 -7.83 9.90
CA PHE A 41 -6.24 -6.78 8.93
C PHE A 41 -6.43 -7.30 7.51
N ASP A 42 -6.29 -8.61 7.29
CA ASP A 42 -6.38 -9.25 5.98
C ASP A 42 -5.39 -8.68 4.96
N VAL A 43 -4.14 -8.44 5.41
CA VAL A 43 -3.04 -7.93 4.58
C VAL A 43 -1.91 -8.95 4.49
N SER A 44 -1.06 -8.86 3.46
CA SER A 44 0.20 -9.64 3.41
C SER A 44 1.13 -9.22 4.55
N ILE A 45 1.96 -10.13 5.04
CA ILE A 45 3.00 -9.78 6.02
C ILE A 45 3.99 -8.76 5.46
N ASP A 46 4.20 -8.76 4.14
CA ASP A 46 5.07 -7.81 3.44
C ASP A 46 4.56 -6.37 3.55
N TYR A 47 3.26 -6.16 3.82
CA TYR A 47 2.67 -4.82 4.03
C TYR A 47 3.40 -4.01 5.11
N PHE A 48 3.93 -4.68 6.15
CA PHE A 48 4.63 -4.01 7.24
C PHE A 48 6.11 -3.71 6.93
N PHE A 49 6.65 -4.27 5.85
CA PHE A 49 8.06 -4.15 5.45
C PHE A 49 8.25 -3.43 4.12
N ASP A 50 7.19 -3.28 3.34
CA ASP A 50 7.15 -2.37 2.21
C ASP A 50 7.23 -0.95 2.79
N GLY A 51 8.45 -0.53 3.16
CA GLY A 51 8.81 0.75 3.76
C GLY A 51 8.56 1.95 2.83
N LYS A 52 7.65 1.77 1.89
CA LYS A 52 6.97 2.84 1.21
C LYS A 52 5.83 3.23 2.12
N GLU A 53 6.04 4.32 2.86
CA GLU A 53 5.06 5.40 2.80
C GLU A 53 4.45 5.31 1.40
N SER A 54 3.16 5.00 1.32
CA SER A 54 2.46 4.99 0.05
C SER A 54 2.33 6.43 -0.45
N SER A 55 3.40 7.22 -0.43
CA SER A 55 3.70 8.14 -1.50
C SER A 55 3.93 7.31 -2.77
N LYS A 56 2.84 6.75 -3.29
CA LYS A 56 2.56 7.09 -4.67
C LYS A 56 2.61 8.61 -4.65
N GLU A 57 3.69 9.21 -5.13
CA GLU A 57 3.58 10.60 -5.57
C GLU A 57 2.39 10.56 -6.50
N GLU A 58 1.24 11.02 -6.00
CA GLU A 58 0.00 11.01 -6.76
C GLU A 58 0.31 11.86 -7.97
N ASN A 59 0.45 11.19 -9.12
CA ASN A 59 0.70 11.87 -10.35
C ASN A 59 -0.66 12.39 -10.79
N GLU A 60 -1.03 13.55 -10.24
CA GLU A 60 -2.33 14.20 -10.48
C GLU A 60 -2.62 14.29 -11.99
N ALA A 61 -1.59 14.56 -12.80
CA ALA A 61 -1.72 14.57 -14.25
C ALA A 61 -2.05 13.19 -14.83
N ALA A 62 -1.47 12.11 -14.31
CA ALA A 62 -1.81 10.76 -14.71
C ALA A 62 -3.26 10.40 -14.33
N ASP A 63 -3.71 10.79 -13.14
CA ASP A 63 -5.08 10.53 -12.68
C ASP A 63 -6.12 11.28 -13.54
N VAL A 64 -5.87 12.55 -13.87
CA VAL A 64 -6.73 13.34 -14.76
C VAL A 64 -6.80 12.73 -16.16
N ILE A 65 -5.68 12.25 -16.70
CA ILE A 65 -5.66 11.59 -18.01
C ILE A 65 -6.41 10.25 -17.95
N ALA A 66 -6.15 9.43 -16.93
CA ALA A 66 -6.79 8.13 -16.75
C ALA A 66 -8.32 8.25 -16.59
N ALA A 67 -8.81 9.29 -15.93
CA ALA A 67 -10.25 9.56 -15.78
C ALA A 67 -11.01 9.81 -17.10
N HIS A 68 -10.30 10.05 -18.21
CA HIS A 68 -10.87 10.26 -19.54
C HIS A 68 -10.62 9.09 -20.51
N ILE A 69 -10.01 8.00 -20.03
CA ILE A 69 -9.75 6.79 -20.82
C ILE A 69 -10.73 5.71 -20.35
N ASP A 70 -11.48 5.14 -21.29
CA ASP A 70 -12.38 4.01 -21.00
C ASP A 70 -11.59 2.70 -20.80
N ASP A 71 -12.09 1.81 -19.95
CA ASP A 71 -11.42 0.53 -19.64
C ASP A 71 -11.23 -0.37 -20.88
N ASP A 72 -12.07 -0.21 -21.91
CA ASP A 72 -12.03 -0.96 -23.16
C ASP A 72 -11.21 -0.28 -24.27
N THR A 73 -10.52 0.83 -23.96
CA THR A 73 -9.66 1.55 -24.92
C THR A 73 -8.63 0.60 -25.56
N PRO A 74 -8.60 0.47 -26.89
CA PRO A 74 -7.67 -0.43 -27.59
C PRO A 74 -6.19 -0.09 -27.34
N GLU A 75 -5.33 -1.10 -27.36
CA GLU A 75 -3.89 -0.91 -27.17
C GLU A 75 -3.28 0.08 -28.18
N SER A 76 -3.71 0.00 -29.44
CA SER A 76 -3.24 0.92 -30.49
C SER A 76 -3.60 2.39 -30.22
N GLU A 77 -4.68 2.65 -29.49
CA GLU A 77 -5.08 4.00 -29.09
C GLU A 77 -4.30 4.45 -27.86
N ARG A 78 -4.07 3.55 -26.89
CA ARG A 78 -3.17 3.78 -25.75
C ARG A 78 -1.76 4.16 -26.21
N GLU A 79 -1.21 3.44 -27.18
CA GLU A 79 0.10 3.73 -27.77
C GLU A 79 0.16 5.13 -28.41
N GLN A 80 -0.90 5.57 -29.07
CA GLN A 80 -0.96 6.91 -29.66
C GLN A 80 -0.93 8.01 -28.58
N ILE A 81 -1.66 7.81 -27.48
CA ILE A 81 -1.66 8.73 -26.34
C ILE A 81 -0.26 8.83 -25.73
N ILE A 82 0.41 7.68 -25.51
CA ILE A 82 1.77 7.62 -24.96
C ILE A 82 2.75 8.37 -25.88
N ASN A 83 2.69 8.09 -27.19
CA ASN A 83 3.56 8.75 -28.17
C ASN A 83 3.36 10.26 -28.21
N PHE A 84 2.12 10.74 -28.08
CA PHE A 84 1.83 12.17 -28.02
C PHE A 84 2.47 12.83 -26.80
N ILE A 85 2.34 12.23 -25.61
CA ILE A 85 2.94 12.73 -24.37
C ILE A 85 4.47 12.79 -24.49
N GLU A 86 5.10 11.75 -25.04
CA GLU A 86 6.56 11.71 -25.24
C GLU A 86 7.06 12.79 -26.22
N ASN A 87 6.29 13.06 -27.29
CA ASN A 87 6.62 14.14 -28.22
C ASN A 87 6.57 15.51 -27.55
N LEU A 88 5.56 15.78 -26.70
CA LEU A 88 5.50 17.03 -25.92
C LEU A 88 6.68 17.17 -24.96
N LYS A 89 7.12 16.08 -24.32
CA LYS A 89 8.30 16.10 -23.44
C LYS A 89 9.57 16.41 -24.23
N LYS A 90 9.74 15.82 -25.40
CA LYS A 90 10.88 16.10 -26.29
C LYS A 90 10.88 17.55 -26.76
N ALA A 91 9.72 18.12 -27.07
CA ALA A 91 9.61 19.51 -27.53
C ALA A 91 9.94 20.55 -26.43
N ARG A 92 9.88 20.17 -25.15
CA ARG A 92 10.25 21.02 -24.01
C ARG A 92 11.74 20.96 -23.66
N LYS A 93 12.49 20.03 -24.26
CA LYS A 93 13.90 19.80 -24.00
C LYS A 93 14.76 20.45 -25.08
#